data_AF-A0A6C2UU98-F1
#
_entry.id   AF-A0A6C2UU98-F1
#
_cell.length_a   1.000
_cell.length_b   1.000
_cell.length_c   1.000
_cell.angle_alpha   90.00
_cell.angle_beta   90.00
_cell.angle_gamma   90.00
#
_symmetry.space_group_name_H-M   'P 1'
#
loop_
_entity.id
_entity.type
_entity.pdbx_description
1 polymer ?
#
loop_
_entity_poly.entity_id
_entity_poly.type
_entity_poly.pdbx_seq_one_letter_code
_entity_poly.pdbx_strand_id
1 'polypeptide(L)'
;MRQFFSIMAGVLALTGAVMAEKPAAKPNVVFILIDDLSHYGITAYGANKISSTQGFFKNVEFETPRIDRLAKDGMKCEYAYAYPLCEPTRIALMSGMNNIRNYHQCKSQHASDITFGDLFQREGYETCIVGKWKQTRGTKSIHGKDYIAEFGWDEFCCFDVVTEGYRMIDPDIVENGEMMNYKGIDPVTGRRCYGPDIFNRYALDFLDRKKDKPFFLYYSMVLMHDEHTPTPDTKPASIFDNHDITKPSEYGFMKGDDRRYFPDMIAYMDKMVGQVLDKLEELGLAKNTLVVVMGDNGTKECFAHVLPDGSEFLGDKGGNKEGGLHVPLLLRDPGKIPSGSVYDGMVNLTDILPTLCDAVGIEPPNKDALDGISFWPQATGKAKGDHRKFIYTWYNGNNKSSDLDNVIEYAFTKEFKRYAPSTLYPQGRFFDLRTDLFEEVGAEKKKVPKVWNKWHHSGLEVNKLTAEQKRAYDGLGKVLEKKAYVPVQRLEVVKGEVPLRAGKSVELDCRVYPAEATRRGVIWESSDPSIATVDKFGVISAHKKGRVEITAYSWDDAIPLADRKSAEYKTDGISDTIKIPISR
;
A
#
# COMPACT_ATOMS: atom_id res chain seq x y z
N MET A 1 -34.29 -49.15 74.44
CA MET A 1 -33.68 -50.00 73.39
C MET A 1 -34.05 -49.40 72.04
N ARG A 2 -33.08 -49.26 71.12
CA ARG A 2 -33.11 -48.62 69.79
C ARG A 2 -32.65 -47.15 69.74
N GLN A 3 -31.38 -47.01 69.35
CA GLN A 3 -30.73 -45.78 68.89
C GLN A 3 -31.33 -45.35 67.54
N PHE A 4 -31.59 -44.05 67.38
CA PHE A 4 -31.82 -43.42 66.08
C PHE A 4 -30.60 -42.57 65.73
N PHE A 5 -29.92 -42.92 64.63
CA PHE A 5 -28.90 -42.11 63.99
C PHE A 5 -29.59 -41.04 63.12
N SER A 6 -29.41 -39.76 63.43
CA SER A 6 -29.69 -38.66 62.50
C SER A 6 -28.43 -38.33 61.71
N ILE A 7 -28.49 -38.54 60.40
CA ILE A 7 -27.45 -38.12 59.45
C ILE A 7 -27.68 -36.65 59.11
N MET A 8 -26.75 -35.79 59.50
CA MET A 8 -26.73 -34.37 59.12
C MET A 8 -25.97 -34.25 57.80
N ALA A 9 -26.68 -34.02 56.70
CA ALA A 9 -26.07 -33.77 55.39
C ALA A 9 -25.55 -32.31 55.34
N GLY A 10 -24.22 -32.14 55.33
CA GLY A 10 -23.59 -30.86 55.07
C GLY A 10 -23.59 -30.56 53.57
N VAL A 11 -24.26 -29.49 53.16
CA VAL A 11 -24.16 -28.93 51.81
C VAL A 11 -22.90 -28.06 51.75
N LEU A 12 -21.84 -28.56 51.11
CA LEU A 12 -20.67 -27.77 50.75
C LEU A 12 -21.02 -26.97 49.48
N ALA A 13 -21.21 -25.67 49.60
CA ALA A 13 -21.32 -24.77 48.45
C ALA A 13 -19.91 -24.53 47.86
N LEU A 14 -19.58 -25.24 46.79
CA LEU A 14 -18.42 -24.93 45.94
C LEU A 14 -18.72 -23.67 45.12
N THR A 15 -18.23 -22.52 45.57
CA THR A 15 -18.17 -21.30 44.75
C THR A 15 -17.09 -21.49 43.69
N GLY A 16 -17.49 -21.98 42.51
CA GLY A 16 -16.64 -21.99 41.33
C GLY A 16 -16.33 -20.55 40.90
N ALA A 17 -15.08 -20.12 41.08
CA ALA A 17 -14.59 -18.90 40.47
C ALA A 17 -14.64 -19.09 38.95
N VAL A 18 -15.57 -18.39 38.29
CA VAL A 18 -15.57 -18.25 36.83
C VAL A 18 -14.31 -17.46 36.49
N MET A 19 -13.24 -18.14 36.09
CA MET A 19 -12.13 -17.47 35.43
C MET A 19 -12.68 -16.91 34.12
N ALA A 20 -12.81 -15.59 34.05
CA ALA A 20 -13.05 -14.91 32.79
C ALA A 20 -11.91 -15.31 31.84
N GLU A 21 -12.23 -15.96 30.71
CA GLU A 21 -11.28 -16.15 29.64
C GLU A 21 -10.69 -14.79 29.29
N LYS A 22 -9.35 -14.67 29.36
CA LYS A 22 -8.66 -13.50 28.81
C LYS A 22 -9.11 -13.39 27.36
N PRO A 23 -9.59 -12.21 26.90
CA PRO A 23 -9.88 -12.00 25.49
C PRO A 23 -8.68 -12.48 24.67
N ALA A 24 -8.93 -13.24 23.60
CA ALA A 24 -7.86 -13.68 22.71
C ALA A 24 -7.07 -12.43 22.27
N ALA A 25 -5.75 -12.45 22.45
CA ALA A 25 -4.91 -11.32 22.10
C ALA A 25 -5.07 -11.01 20.61
N LYS A 26 -5.30 -9.73 20.26
CA LYS A 26 -5.32 -9.30 18.86
C LYS A 26 -3.97 -9.69 18.20
N PRO A 27 -3.96 -10.25 16.98
CA PRO A 27 -2.72 -10.59 16.29
C PRO A 27 -1.98 -9.32 15.88
N ASN A 28 -0.65 -9.36 15.86
CA ASN A 28 0.15 -8.29 15.28
C ASN A 28 0.13 -8.34 13.75
N VAL A 29 0.46 -7.23 13.10
CA VAL A 29 0.59 -7.17 11.65
C VAL A 29 1.92 -6.51 11.27
N VAL A 30 2.70 -7.19 10.43
CA VAL A 30 3.88 -6.64 9.77
C VAL A 30 3.65 -6.69 8.28
N PHE A 31 3.58 -5.53 7.64
CA PHE A 31 3.47 -5.40 6.20
C PHE A 31 4.74 -4.77 5.63
N ILE A 32 5.49 -5.56 4.86
CA ILE A 32 6.68 -5.12 4.15
C ILE A 32 6.33 -4.87 2.68
N LEU A 33 6.61 -3.65 2.20
CA LEU A 33 6.44 -3.27 0.80
C LEU A 33 7.79 -2.98 0.16
N ILE A 34 8.18 -3.78 -0.82
CA ILE A 34 9.43 -3.65 -1.58
C ILE A 34 9.23 -2.64 -2.71
N ASP A 35 10.13 -1.68 -2.86
CA ASP A 35 10.12 -0.69 -3.95
C ASP A 35 10.62 -1.36 -5.25
N ASP A 36 10.03 -1.09 -6.41
CA ASP A 36 10.63 -1.40 -7.73
C ASP A 36 11.08 -2.85 -7.95
N LEU A 37 10.29 -3.84 -7.52
CA LEU A 37 10.63 -5.25 -7.72
C LEU A 37 9.43 -6.06 -8.23
N SER A 38 9.58 -6.66 -9.41
CA SER A 38 8.61 -7.63 -9.93
C SER A 38 8.71 -8.96 -9.16
N HIS A 39 7.71 -9.82 -9.33
CA HIS A 39 7.66 -11.12 -8.64
C HIS A 39 8.93 -11.97 -8.83
N TYR A 40 9.54 -11.92 -10.01
CA TYR A 40 10.79 -12.61 -10.30
C TYR A 40 12.04 -12.04 -9.62
N GLY A 41 11.95 -10.91 -8.92
CA GLY A 41 13.02 -10.49 -8.01
C GLY A 41 13.14 -11.34 -6.75
N ILE A 42 12.23 -12.30 -6.54
CA ILE A 42 12.21 -13.24 -5.43
C ILE A 42 12.37 -14.67 -5.97
N THR A 43 13.35 -15.42 -5.47
CA THR A 43 13.71 -16.74 -6.02
C THR A 43 12.61 -17.79 -5.88
N ALA A 44 11.70 -17.66 -4.90
CA ALA A 44 10.49 -18.50 -4.78
C ALA A 44 9.51 -18.40 -5.98
N TYR A 45 9.64 -17.38 -6.82
CA TYR A 45 8.89 -17.26 -8.08
C TYR A 45 9.62 -17.87 -9.28
N GLY A 46 10.89 -18.26 -9.14
CA GLY A 46 11.58 -19.14 -10.08
C GLY A 46 12.80 -18.54 -10.77
N ALA A 47 12.88 -17.22 -10.94
CA ALA A 47 14.09 -16.60 -11.47
C ALA A 47 15.20 -16.55 -10.41
N ASN A 48 16.44 -16.78 -10.82
CA ASN A 48 17.62 -16.76 -9.94
C ASN A 48 18.80 -16.00 -10.55
N LYS A 49 18.56 -15.34 -11.68
CA LYS A 49 19.55 -14.57 -12.42
C LYS A 49 18.96 -13.25 -12.87
N ILE A 50 19.79 -12.22 -12.91
CA ILE A 50 19.43 -10.88 -13.37
C ILE A 50 20.48 -10.37 -14.35
N SER A 51 20.01 -9.66 -15.37
CA SER A 51 20.83 -9.00 -16.39
C SER A 51 20.48 -7.52 -16.48
N SER A 52 21.44 -6.68 -16.86
CA SER A 52 21.12 -5.33 -17.33
C SER A 52 20.76 -5.38 -18.80
N THR A 53 19.64 -4.74 -19.18
CA THR A 53 19.20 -4.65 -20.58
C THR A 53 20.14 -3.79 -21.45
N GLN A 54 21.06 -3.05 -20.81
CA GLN A 54 22.08 -2.22 -21.48
C GLN A 54 23.45 -2.91 -21.55
N GLY A 55 23.56 -4.17 -21.12
CA GLY A 55 24.79 -4.97 -21.24
C GLY A 55 25.85 -4.70 -20.18
N PHE A 56 25.53 -3.95 -19.11
CA PHE A 56 26.48 -3.64 -18.03
C PHE A 56 26.87 -4.86 -17.17
N PHE A 57 25.96 -5.82 -17.05
CA PHE A 57 26.20 -7.15 -16.50
C PHE A 57 25.17 -8.11 -17.08
N LYS A 58 25.47 -9.41 -17.06
CA LYS A 58 24.62 -10.44 -17.66
C LYS A 58 24.62 -11.70 -16.79
N ASN A 59 23.43 -12.27 -16.58
CA ASN A 59 23.21 -13.54 -15.91
C ASN A 59 23.87 -13.62 -14.52
N VAL A 60 23.87 -12.52 -13.77
CA VAL A 60 24.39 -12.50 -12.40
C VAL A 60 23.40 -13.23 -11.51
N GLU A 61 23.87 -14.20 -10.75
CA GLU A 61 23.05 -14.98 -9.82
C GLU A 61 22.65 -14.15 -8.61
N PHE A 62 21.43 -14.38 -8.11
CA PHE A 62 20.93 -13.80 -6.86
C PHE A 62 20.10 -14.85 -6.11
N GLU A 63 19.96 -14.66 -4.79
CA GLU A 63 19.17 -15.53 -3.92
C GLU A 63 18.35 -14.69 -2.93
N THR A 64 17.15 -15.17 -2.57
CA THR A 64 16.31 -14.58 -1.51
C THR A 64 15.89 -15.63 -0.47
N PRO A 65 16.84 -16.29 0.23
CA PRO A 65 16.53 -17.43 1.09
C PRO A 65 15.59 -17.10 2.27
N ARG A 66 15.60 -15.86 2.76
CA ARG A 66 14.74 -15.44 3.88
C ARG A 66 13.29 -15.30 3.42
N ILE A 67 13.06 -14.71 2.25
CA ILE A 67 11.72 -14.59 1.65
C ILE A 67 11.24 -15.94 1.11
N ASP A 68 12.13 -16.78 0.59
CA ASP A 68 11.78 -18.14 0.15
C ASP A 68 11.28 -19.00 1.33
N ARG A 69 11.88 -18.83 2.52
CA ARG A 69 11.37 -19.44 3.75
C ARG A 69 9.97 -18.91 4.11
N LEU A 70 9.70 -17.61 3.93
CA LEU A 70 8.36 -17.05 4.13
C LEU A 70 7.33 -17.72 3.20
N ALA A 71 7.69 -17.92 1.92
CA ALA A 71 6.84 -18.64 0.95
C ALA A 71 6.54 -20.06 1.40
N LYS A 72 7.57 -20.78 1.88
CA LYS A 72 7.44 -22.16 2.37
C LYS A 72 6.62 -22.26 3.66
N ASP A 73 6.78 -21.31 4.57
CA ASP A 73 6.11 -21.33 5.87
C ASP A 73 4.69 -20.75 5.81
N GLY A 74 4.35 -20.03 4.72
CA GLY A 74 3.07 -19.38 4.50
C GLY A 74 2.48 -19.69 3.13
N MET A 75 2.09 -18.64 2.41
CA MET A 75 1.47 -18.70 1.09
C MET A 75 2.17 -17.73 0.14
N LYS A 76 2.30 -18.13 -1.13
CA LYS A 76 2.60 -17.21 -2.24
C LYS A 76 1.39 -17.01 -3.14
N CYS A 77 1.17 -15.79 -3.62
CA CYS A 77 0.17 -15.48 -4.64
C CYS A 77 0.86 -15.43 -6.01
N GLU A 78 0.37 -16.19 -6.98
CA GLU A 78 0.96 -16.25 -8.33
C GLU A 78 0.68 -14.97 -9.13
N TYR A 79 -0.51 -14.38 -8.97
CA TYR A 79 -0.99 -13.27 -9.80
C TYR A 79 -1.34 -12.05 -8.96
N ALA A 80 -0.34 -11.32 -8.47
CA ALA A 80 -0.53 -10.09 -7.71
C ALA A 80 -0.13 -8.85 -8.53
N TYR A 81 -1.02 -7.86 -8.58
CA TYR A 81 -0.88 -6.70 -9.46
C TYR A 81 -0.96 -5.37 -8.72
N ALA A 82 0.05 -4.54 -8.95
CA ALA A 82 0.14 -3.16 -8.48
C ALA A 82 -0.09 -2.15 -9.62
N TYR A 83 -0.10 -0.85 -9.30
CA TYR A 83 0.09 0.18 -10.32
C TYR A 83 1.54 0.15 -10.80
N PRO A 84 1.87 0.73 -11.97
CA PRO A 84 3.24 0.68 -12.46
C PRO A 84 4.15 1.75 -11.86
N LEU A 85 3.71 2.50 -10.84
CA LEU A 85 4.51 3.51 -10.14
C LEU A 85 4.20 3.56 -8.65
N CYS A 86 5.23 3.90 -7.88
CA CYS A 86 5.25 3.84 -6.42
C CYS A 86 4.09 4.60 -5.77
N GLU A 87 3.88 5.87 -6.15
CA GLU A 87 2.93 6.73 -5.45
C GLU A 87 1.46 6.36 -5.72
N PRO A 88 1.02 6.19 -6.99
CA PRO A 88 -0.27 5.59 -7.31
C PRO A 88 -0.55 4.30 -6.53
N THR A 89 0.42 3.38 -6.50
CA THR A 89 0.31 2.14 -5.71
C THR A 89 0.09 2.44 -4.23
N ARG A 90 0.95 3.24 -3.60
CA ARG A 90 0.90 3.45 -2.16
C ARG A 90 -0.39 4.14 -1.72
N ILE A 91 -0.90 5.09 -2.49
CA ILE A 91 -2.20 5.73 -2.21
C ILE A 91 -3.33 4.69 -2.26
N ALA A 92 -3.38 3.89 -3.33
CA ALA A 92 -4.44 2.91 -3.52
C ALA A 92 -4.35 1.71 -2.55
N LEU A 93 -3.13 1.31 -2.20
CA LEU A 93 -2.83 0.26 -1.23
C LEU A 93 -3.28 0.66 0.17
N MET A 94 -2.92 1.86 0.62
CA MET A 94 -3.26 2.36 1.95
C MET A 94 -4.74 2.64 2.10
N SER A 95 -5.47 2.94 1.03
CA SER A 95 -6.89 3.31 1.06
C SER A 95 -7.85 2.19 0.62
N GLY A 96 -7.35 1.13 -0.04
CA GLY A 96 -8.19 0.08 -0.63
C GLY A 96 -9.05 0.57 -1.81
N MET A 97 -8.71 1.73 -2.38
CA MET A 97 -9.49 2.39 -3.43
C MET A 97 -8.66 2.59 -4.71
N ASN A 98 -9.30 2.46 -5.87
CA ASN A 98 -8.65 2.79 -7.14
C ASN A 98 -8.38 4.30 -7.23
N ASN A 99 -7.27 4.71 -7.86
CA ASN A 99 -6.85 6.11 -7.90
C ASN A 99 -7.83 7.06 -8.60
N ILE A 100 -8.78 6.57 -9.41
CA ILE A 100 -9.87 7.41 -9.91
C ILE A 100 -10.66 8.09 -8.77
N ARG A 101 -10.66 7.49 -7.57
CA ARG A 101 -11.43 7.96 -6.40
C ARG A 101 -10.72 8.97 -5.51
N ASN A 102 -9.40 8.90 -5.38
CA ASN A 102 -8.66 9.67 -4.37
C ASN A 102 -7.31 10.22 -4.85
N TYR A 103 -6.90 9.98 -6.09
CA TYR A 103 -5.66 10.55 -6.59
C TYR A 103 -5.89 11.99 -7.08
N HIS A 104 -5.06 12.91 -6.58
CA HIS A 104 -5.05 14.30 -7.01
C HIS A 104 -3.84 14.62 -7.89
N GLN A 105 -2.63 14.54 -7.35
CA GLN A 105 -1.37 14.68 -8.07
C GLN A 105 -0.24 14.14 -7.19
N CYS A 106 0.96 14.02 -7.76
CA CYS A 106 2.16 13.59 -7.06
C CYS A 106 2.40 14.43 -5.77
N LYS A 107 2.72 13.73 -4.67
CA LYS A 107 2.97 14.22 -3.32
C LYS A 107 1.86 15.11 -2.76
N SER A 108 0.60 14.74 -2.98
CA SER A 108 -0.56 15.55 -2.56
C SER A 108 -1.72 14.77 -1.93
N GLN A 109 -1.47 13.56 -1.40
CA GLN A 109 -2.52 12.84 -0.67
C GLN A 109 -2.96 13.65 0.56
N HIS A 110 -4.27 13.80 0.74
CA HIS A 110 -4.85 14.63 1.79
C HIS A 110 -5.31 13.77 2.98
N ALA A 111 -5.19 14.33 4.19
CA ALA A 111 -5.54 13.67 5.45
C ALA A 111 -7.01 13.27 5.58
N SER A 112 -7.90 13.77 4.73
CA SER A 112 -9.29 13.27 4.67
C SER A 112 -9.40 11.84 4.18
N ASP A 113 -8.38 11.31 3.50
CA ASP A 113 -8.35 9.91 3.09
C ASP A 113 -8.20 9.03 4.34
N ILE A 114 -9.06 8.03 4.46
CA ILE A 114 -8.95 6.98 5.48
C ILE A 114 -8.00 5.92 4.95
N THR A 115 -6.95 5.65 5.72
CA THR A 115 -5.93 4.65 5.39
C THR A 115 -5.93 3.49 6.37
N PHE A 116 -5.22 2.40 6.07
CA PHE A 116 -5.00 1.34 7.05
C PHE A 116 -4.32 1.83 8.33
N GLY A 117 -3.53 2.92 8.29
CA GLY A 117 -2.87 3.44 9.49
C GLY A 117 -3.93 3.96 10.44
N ASP A 118 -4.84 4.78 9.90
CA ASP A 118 -6.01 5.28 10.63
C ASP A 118 -6.88 4.14 11.18
N LEU A 119 -7.14 3.11 10.38
CA LEU A 119 -7.99 1.98 10.79
C LEU A 119 -7.36 1.17 11.94
N PHE A 120 -6.07 0.84 11.85
CA PHE A 120 -5.38 0.10 12.88
C PHE A 120 -5.21 0.93 14.16
N GLN A 121 -4.86 2.22 14.05
CA GLN A 121 -4.75 3.13 15.18
C GLN A 121 -6.10 3.27 15.91
N ARG A 122 -7.19 3.47 15.16
CA ARG A 122 -8.55 3.57 15.73
C ARG A 122 -8.96 2.31 16.50
N GLU A 123 -8.44 1.16 16.10
CA GLU A 123 -8.70 -0.15 16.71
C GLU A 123 -7.72 -0.50 17.85
N GLY A 124 -6.89 0.47 18.26
CA GLY A 124 -6.02 0.38 19.43
C GLY A 124 -4.69 -0.34 19.19
N TYR A 125 -4.25 -0.44 17.93
CA TYR A 125 -2.90 -0.89 17.60
C TYR A 125 -1.90 0.26 17.80
N GLU A 126 -0.70 -0.08 18.24
CA GLU A 126 0.46 0.81 18.10
C GLU A 126 0.89 0.79 16.63
N THR A 127 0.91 1.92 15.95
CA THR A 127 1.19 1.98 14.50
C THR A 127 2.56 2.59 14.20
N CYS A 128 3.30 1.97 13.29
CA CYS A 128 4.59 2.48 12.85
C CYS A 128 4.79 2.33 11.35
N ILE A 129 5.30 3.38 10.71
CA ILE A 129 5.78 3.34 9.33
C ILE A 129 7.27 3.64 9.26
N VAL A 130 8.02 2.81 8.53
CA VAL A 130 9.45 3.02 8.32
C VAL A 130 9.82 2.82 6.85
N GLY A 131 10.80 3.58 6.36
CA GLY A 131 11.29 3.50 4.99
C GLY A 131 10.84 4.69 4.14
N LYS A 132 9.95 4.47 3.18
CA LYS A 132 9.58 5.44 2.15
C LYS A 132 8.15 5.94 2.37
N TRP A 133 8.01 7.25 2.53
CA TRP A 133 6.73 7.94 2.46
C TRP A 133 6.31 8.08 0.99
N LYS A 134 6.53 9.25 0.37
CA LYS A 134 6.13 9.59 -1.02
C LYS A 134 4.63 9.75 -1.26
N GLN A 135 3.86 10.26 -0.28
CA GLN A 135 2.42 10.53 -0.46
C GLN A 135 2.07 12.01 -0.45
N THR A 136 2.72 12.80 0.40
CA THR A 136 2.33 14.20 0.64
C THR A 136 3.47 15.04 1.18
N ARG A 137 3.42 16.35 0.92
CA ARG A 137 4.34 17.35 1.49
C ARG A 137 3.74 18.17 2.63
N GLY A 138 2.55 17.76 3.09
CA GLY A 138 1.75 18.49 4.07
C GLY A 138 1.05 19.70 3.46
N THR A 139 0.38 20.45 4.31
CA THR A 139 -0.31 21.68 3.94
C THR A 139 0.56 22.89 4.31
N LYS A 140 0.04 24.11 4.11
CA LYS A 140 0.68 25.31 4.65
C LYS A 140 0.58 25.36 6.19
N SER A 141 -0.47 24.80 6.77
CA SER A 141 -0.74 24.86 8.22
C SER A 141 -0.03 23.75 8.99
N ILE A 142 0.11 22.58 8.37
CA ILE A 142 0.75 21.40 8.96
C ILE A 142 1.88 20.96 8.02
N HIS A 143 3.13 21.13 8.48
CA HIS A 143 4.30 20.80 7.68
C HIS A 143 4.39 19.29 7.42
N GLY A 144 4.91 18.89 6.26
CA GLY A 144 5.01 17.46 5.89
C GLY A 144 5.66 16.54 6.94
N LYS A 145 6.63 17.05 7.72
CA LYS A 145 7.28 16.30 8.80
C LYS A 145 6.32 15.89 9.92
N ASP A 146 5.27 16.68 10.14
CA ASP A 146 4.24 16.46 11.16
C ASP A 146 2.97 15.86 10.51
N TYR A 147 2.67 16.22 9.25
CA TYR A 147 1.46 15.81 8.52
C TYR A 147 1.36 14.31 8.25
N ILE A 148 2.47 13.59 8.23
CA ILE A 148 2.45 12.13 8.12
C ILE A 148 1.66 11.46 9.26
N ALA A 149 1.65 12.05 10.46
CA ALA A 149 0.87 11.53 11.60
C ALA A 149 -0.65 11.57 11.35
N GLU A 150 -1.10 12.45 10.44
CA GLU A 150 -2.51 12.55 10.04
C GLU A 150 -3.01 11.32 9.27
N PHE A 151 -2.17 10.30 9.02
CA PHE A 151 -2.56 9.03 8.38
C PHE A 151 -2.54 7.85 9.37
N GLY A 152 -2.68 8.15 10.67
CA GLY A 152 -2.80 7.16 11.74
C GLY A 152 -1.48 6.46 12.08
N TRP A 153 -0.37 7.19 12.05
CA TRP A 153 0.95 6.70 12.44
C TRP A 153 1.37 7.28 13.78
N ASP A 154 1.52 6.44 14.81
CA ASP A 154 2.02 6.87 16.13
C ASP A 154 3.53 7.14 16.09
N GLU A 155 4.28 6.35 15.32
CA GLU A 155 5.72 6.48 15.14
C GLU A 155 6.11 6.38 13.65
N PHE A 156 7.08 7.17 13.21
CA PHE A 156 7.57 7.11 11.84
C PHE A 156 9.06 7.45 11.69
N CYS A 157 9.72 6.73 10.78
CA CYS A 157 11.10 6.95 10.34
C CYS A 157 11.15 6.83 8.82
N CYS A 158 11.00 7.96 8.11
CA CYS A 158 10.69 7.96 6.69
C CYS A 158 11.56 8.92 5.85
N PHE A 159 12.00 8.43 4.70
CA PHE A 159 12.52 9.17 3.56
C PHE A 159 11.37 9.77 2.72
N ASP A 160 11.69 10.82 1.95
CA ASP A 160 10.78 11.54 1.05
C ASP A 160 9.55 12.13 1.75
N VAL A 161 9.74 12.69 2.95
CA VAL A 161 8.70 13.40 3.72
C VAL A 161 8.69 14.90 3.41
N VAL A 162 9.80 15.60 3.68
CA VAL A 162 9.92 17.04 3.41
C VAL A 162 10.64 17.31 2.08
N THR A 163 11.70 16.60 1.81
CA THR A 163 12.47 16.66 0.57
C THR A 163 12.74 15.25 0.11
N GLU A 164 13.10 15.06 -1.16
CA GLU A 164 13.53 13.73 -1.61
C GLU A 164 14.88 13.41 -0.96
N GLY A 165 15.96 14.15 -1.26
CA GLY A 165 17.26 13.88 -0.62
C GLY A 165 17.87 12.55 -1.05
N TYR A 166 18.85 12.05 -0.30
CA TYR A 166 19.45 10.73 -0.50
C TYR A 166 18.72 9.67 0.35
N ARG A 167 18.61 8.44 -0.16
CA ARG A 167 17.88 7.35 0.54
C ARG A 167 18.77 6.16 0.94
N MET A 168 19.87 5.95 0.23
CA MET A 168 20.74 4.79 0.46
C MET A 168 21.93 5.17 1.34
N ILE A 169 22.89 5.89 0.80
CA ILE A 169 24.10 6.29 1.52
C ILE A 169 23.94 7.73 1.98
N ASP A 170 24.32 8.00 3.23
CA ASP A 170 24.21 9.34 3.83
C ASP A 170 22.78 9.93 3.73
N PRO A 171 21.75 9.21 4.21
CA PRO A 171 20.35 9.51 3.90
C PRO A 171 19.80 10.73 4.66
N ASP A 172 18.76 11.32 4.09
CA ASP A 172 17.95 12.36 4.74
C ASP A 172 16.59 11.75 5.14
N ILE A 173 16.30 11.72 6.44
CA ILE A 173 15.18 10.98 7.04
C ILE A 173 14.39 11.91 7.96
N VAL A 174 13.08 11.71 8.07
CA VAL A 174 12.28 12.30 9.14
C VAL A 174 11.93 11.24 10.17
N GLU A 175 12.30 11.49 11.43
CA GLU A 175 12.00 10.66 12.60
C GLU A 175 11.07 11.42 13.53
N ASN A 176 9.82 10.96 13.66
CA ASN A 176 8.81 11.56 14.55
C ASN A 176 8.76 13.11 14.52
N GLY A 177 8.77 13.68 13.31
CA GLY A 177 8.68 15.13 13.09
C GLY A 177 10.02 15.87 13.05
N GLU A 178 11.13 15.18 13.31
CA GLU A 178 12.49 15.73 13.27
C GLU A 178 13.24 15.31 12.01
N MET A 179 13.91 16.27 11.36
CA MET A 179 14.71 16.00 10.16
C MET A 179 16.13 15.59 10.58
N MET A 180 16.51 14.39 10.18
CA MET A 180 17.79 13.75 10.44
C MET A 180 18.60 13.70 9.15
N ASN A 181 19.78 14.33 9.16
CA ASN A 181 20.70 14.31 8.02
C ASN A 181 21.90 13.42 8.38
N TYR A 182 21.76 12.13 8.13
CA TYR A 182 22.79 11.15 8.46
C TYR A 182 23.97 11.28 7.50
N LYS A 183 25.18 11.54 8.01
CA LYS A 183 26.40 11.66 7.22
C LYS A 183 27.57 10.95 7.91
N GLY A 184 28.48 10.40 7.12
CA GLY A 184 29.74 9.86 7.65
C GLY A 184 29.54 8.50 8.32
N ILE A 185 30.22 8.24 9.43
CA ILE A 185 30.23 6.93 10.10
C ILE A 185 29.05 6.82 11.07
N ASP A 186 28.24 5.78 10.88
CA ASP A 186 27.21 5.34 11.81
C ASP A 186 27.89 4.74 13.06
N PRO A 187 27.65 5.31 14.26
CA PRO A 187 28.27 4.83 15.48
C PRO A 187 27.84 3.40 15.86
N VAL A 188 26.71 2.90 15.36
CA VAL A 188 26.22 1.55 15.66
C VAL A 188 26.97 0.49 14.86
N THR A 189 27.26 0.77 13.58
CA THR A 189 27.89 -0.20 12.67
C THR A 189 29.40 0.01 12.55
N GLY A 190 29.91 1.19 12.92
CA GLY A 190 31.31 1.59 12.68
C GLY A 190 31.62 1.81 11.20
N ARG A 191 30.60 1.86 10.35
CA ARG A 191 30.70 2.03 8.89
C ARG A 191 29.87 3.20 8.42
N ARG A 192 29.96 3.55 7.14
CA ARG A 192 29.20 4.67 6.60
C ARG A 192 27.69 4.50 6.80
N CYS A 193 26.99 5.60 7.11
CA CYS A 193 25.55 5.63 7.28
C CYS A 193 24.82 5.06 6.06
N TYR A 194 23.94 4.09 6.31
CA TYR A 194 23.12 3.44 5.29
C TYR A 194 21.64 3.49 5.70
N GLY A 195 20.80 4.12 4.88
CA GLY A 195 19.36 4.28 5.12
C GLY A 195 18.65 2.97 5.41
N PRO A 196 18.81 1.92 4.58
CA PRO A 196 18.20 0.61 4.85
C PRO A 196 18.50 0.07 6.26
N ASP A 197 19.72 0.25 6.77
CA ASP A 197 20.08 -0.17 8.13
C ASP A 197 19.41 0.68 9.21
N ILE A 198 19.30 1.99 8.98
CA ILE A 198 18.64 2.92 9.91
C ILE A 198 17.14 2.59 10.00
N PHE A 199 16.46 2.43 8.86
CA PHE A 199 15.05 2.06 8.80
C PHE A 199 14.80 0.68 9.45
N ASN A 200 15.65 -0.31 9.14
CA ASN A 200 15.50 -1.64 9.72
C ASN A 200 15.67 -1.59 11.24
N ARG A 201 16.73 -0.93 11.73
CA ARG A 201 16.99 -0.78 13.16
C ARG A 201 15.84 -0.09 13.90
N TYR A 202 15.25 0.95 13.31
CA TYR A 202 14.06 1.59 13.87
C TYR A 202 12.88 0.60 13.95
N ALA A 203 12.66 -0.20 12.90
CA ALA A 203 11.64 -1.24 12.88
C ALA A 203 11.86 -2.28 13.99
N LEU A 204 13.09 -2.79 14.15
CA LEU A 204 13.43 -3.79 15.16
C LEU A 204 13.27 -3.24 16.58
N ASP A 205 13.65 -1.98 16.81
CA ASP A 205 13.46 -1.27 18.07
C ASP A 205 11.97 -1.07 18.40
N PHE A 206 11.16 -0.67 17.42
CA PHE A 206 9.71 -0.58 17.58
C PHE A 206 9.10 -1.92 18.00
N LEU A 207 9.46 -3.02 17.31
CA LEU A 207 9.00 -4.37 17.67
C LEU A 207 9.38 -4.73 19.12
N ASP A 208 10.59 -4.40 19.55
CA ASP A 208 11.05 -4.68 20.92
C ASP A 208 10.29 -3.87 21.97
N ARG A 209 10.07 -2.58 21.72
CA ARG A 209 9.36 -1.67 22.64
C ARG A 209 7.87 -1.94 22.73
N LYS A 210 7.24 -2.42 21.65
CA LYS A 210 5.77 -2.60 21.57
C LYS A 210 5.30 -4.04 21.72
N LYS A 211 6.20 -5.00 21.95
CA LYS A 211 5.90 -6.44 22.05
C LYS A 211 4.74 -6.84 22.97
N ASP A 212 4.42 -6.02 23.98
CA ASP A 212 3.35 -6.28 24.95
C ASP A 212 1.97 -5.74 24.52
N LYS A 213 1.87 -5.11 23.35
CA LYS A 213 0.64 -4.56 22.78
C LYS A 213 0.47 -5.02 21.32
N PRO A 214 -0.76 -5.06 20.79
CA PRO A 214 -0.96 -5.28 19.37
C PRO A 214 -0.34 -4.12 18.58
N PHE A 215 0.43 -4.44 17.53
CA PHE A 215 1.07 -3.43 16.68
C PHE A 215 0.84 -3.67 15.19
N PHE A 216 0.90 -2.58 14.43
CA PHE A 216 0.93 -2.59 12.99
C PHE A 216 2.19 -1.88 12.50
N LEU A 217 3.13 -2.66 11.95
CA LEU A 217 4.35 -2.16 11.33
C LEU A 217 4.19 -2.19 9.80
N TYR A 218 4.25 -1.03 9.17
CA TYR A 218 4.35 -0.89 7.73
C TYR A 218 5.79 -0.52 7.33
N TYR A 219 6.56 -1.51 6.89
CA TYR A 219 7.93 -1.32 6.42
C TYR A 219 7.94 -1.12 4.90
N SER A 220 7.88 0.13 4.47
CA SER A 220 7.83 0.53 3.08
C SER A 220 9.26 0.75 2.54
N MET A 221 9.95 -0.32 2.18
CA MET A 221 11.39 -0.29 1.89
C MET A 221 11.79 0.76 0.84
N VAL A 222 12.99 1.31 0.98
CA VAL A 222 13.65 2.16 -0.03
C VAL A 222 14.54 1.37 -0.99
N LEU A 223 14.92 0.14 -0.61
CA LEU A 223 15.78 -0.75 -1.38
C LEU A 223 15.17 -1.08 -2.73
N MET A 224 16.05 -1.35 -3.71
CA MET A 224 15.77 -1.68 -5.11
C MET A 224 15.34 -0.55 -6.04
N HIS A 225 14.98 0.62 -5.50
CA HIS A 225 14.79 1.80 -6.33
C HIS A 225 16.12 2.29 -6.94
N ASP A 226 16.03 3.14 -7.98
CA ASP A 226 17.15 3.98 -8.47
C ASP A 226 17.90 4.65 -7.31
N GLU A 227 19.16 5.04 -7.58
CA GLU A 227 20.21 5.24 -6.57
C GLU A 227 20.83 3.89 -6.20
N HIS A 228 21.16 3.09 -7.22
CA HIS A 228 21.81 1.79 -7.06
C HIS A 228 23.23 2.01 -6.52
N THR A 229 23.43 1.81 -5.23
CA THR A 229 24.72 1.94 -4.57
C THR A 229 25.21 0.57 -4.11
N PRO A 230 26.52 0.40 -3.87
CA PRO A 230 26.97 -0.74 -3.08
C PRO A 230 26.23 -0.76 -1.74
N THR A 231 26.09 -1.96 -1.18
CA THR A 231 25.53 -2.18 0.15
C THR A 231 26.67 -2.41 1.13
N PRO A 232 26.43 -2.36 2.46
CA PRO A 232 27.44 -2.76 3.43
C PRO A 232 28.04 -4.15 3.13
N ASP A 233 27.30 -5.08 2.54
CA ASP A 233 27.80 -6.42 2.27
C ASP A 233 28.58 -6.55 0.95
N THR A 234 28.53 -5.54 0.06
CA THR A 234 29.31 -5.49 -1.19
C THR A 234 30.80 -5.74 -0.94
N LYS A 235 31.42 -6.58 -1.78
CA LYS A 235 32.83 -6.96 -1.68
C LYS A 235 33.70 -6.40 -2.80
N PRO A 236 34.94 -5.98 -2.48
CA PRO A 236 35.49 -5.79 -1.14
C PRO A 236 34.78 -4.67 -0.37
N ALA A 237 34.77 -4.77 0.97
CA ALA A 237 34.00 -3.87 1.85
C ALA A 237 34.30 -2.37 1.62
N SER A 238 35.54 -2.06 1.23
CA SER A 238 35.98 -0.70 0.90
C SER A 238 35.20 -0.04 -0.25
N ILE A 239 34.52 -0.82 -1.11
CA ILE A 239 33.67 -0.26 -2.18
C ILE A 239 32.54 0.56 -1.56
N PHE A 240 31.82 0.00 -0.58
CA PHE A 240 30.75 0.70 0.10
C PHE A 240 31.27 1.94 0.85
N ASP A 241 32.33 1.76 1.64
CA ASP A 241 32.82 2.81 2.52
C ASP A 241 33.35 4.03 1.74
N ASN A 242 33.88 3.82 0.52
CA ASN A 242 34.48 4.87 -0.31
C ASN A 242 33.62 5.29 -1.52
N HIS A 243 32.38 4.80 -1.67
CA HIS A 243 31.53 5.10 -2.84
C HIS A 243 31.21 6.61 -2.93
N ASP A 244 31.52 7.24 -4.06
CA ASP A 244 31.30 8.68 -4.22
C ASP A 244 29.92 8.98 -4.82
N ILE A 245 28.94 9.23 -3.95
CA ILE A 245 27.55 9.55 -4.33
C ILE A 245 27.39 10.89 -5.06
N THR A 246 28.45 11.70 -5.15
CA THR A 246 28.41 13.02 -5.81
C THR A 246 28.82 12.96 -7.27
N LYS A 247 29.44 11.85 -7.70
CA LYS A 247 29.94 11.67 -9.06
C LYS A 247 28.90 10.99 -9.95
N PRO A 248 28.80 11.38 -11.24
CA PRO A 248 28.03 10.61 -12.20
C PRO A 248 28.70 9.24 -12.42
N SER A 249 27.89 8.23 -12.68
CA SER A 249 28.34 6.91 -13.14
C SER A 249 27.97 6.74 -14.60
N GLU A 250 28.81 6.04 -15.37
CA GLU A 250 28.44 5.60 -16.73
C GLU A 250 27.33 4.53 -16.70
N TYR A 251 27.09 3.91 -15.55
CA TYR A 251 26.14 2.81 -15.34
C TYR A 251 24.80 3.25 -14.74
N GLY A 252 24.56 4.56 -14.57
CA GLY A 252 23.39 5.09 -13.86
C GLY A 252 22.72 6.28 -14.54
N PHE A 253 21.53 6.64 -14.03
CA PHE A 253 20.77 7.80 -14.51
C PHE A 253 21.09 9.10 -13.76
N MET A 254 21.63 8.99 -12.54
CA MET A 254 21.90 10.10 -11.64
C MET A 254 23.26 9.94 -10.95
N LYS A 255 23.67 10.96 -10.19
CA LYS A 255 24.91 10.91 -9.40
C LYS A 255 24.82 9.80 -8.36
N GLY A 256 25.90 9.03 -8.20
CA GLY A 256 25.99 7.92 -7.25
C GLY A 256 25.28 6.62 -7.67
N ASP A 257 24.47 6.64 -8.72
CA ASP A 257 23.71 5.48 -9.22
C ASP A 257 24.59 4.59 -10.10
N ASP A 258 24.73 3.32 -9.78
CA ASP A 258 25.47 2.33 -10.56
C ASP A 258 24.73 0.99 -10.55
N ARG A 259 24.05 0.70 -11.65
CA ARG A 259 23.16 -0.45 -11.79
C ARG A 259 23.83 -1.80 -11.55
N ARG A 260 25.16 -1.89 -11.61
CA ARG A 260 25.89 -3.13 -11.34
C ARG A 260 25.73 -3.60 -9.89
N TYR A 261 25.32 -2.73 -8.97
CA TYR A 261 25.04 -3.09 -7.57
C TYR A 261 23.62 -3.60 -7.34
N PHE A 262 22.74 -3.64 -8.35
CA PHE A 262 21.38 -4.15 -8.19
C PHE A 262 21.32 -5.57 -7.60
N PRO A 263 22.16 -6.56 -8.00
CA PRO A 263 22.19 -7.88 -7.38
C PRO A 263 22.58 -7.85 -5.89
N ASP A 264 23.56 -7.03 -5.50
CA ASP A 264 23.95 -6.85 -4.09
C ASP A 264 22.81 -6.27 -3.27
N MET A 265 22.02 -5.38 -3.87
CA MET A 265 20.84 -4.81 -3.22
C MET A 265 19.70 -5.82 -3.07
N ILE A 266 19.54 -6.81 -3.97
CA ILE A 266 18.57 -7.91 -3.81
C ILE A 266 18.94 -8.74 -2.58
N ALA A 267 20.20 -9.17 -2.48
CA ALA A 267 20.67 -9.93 -1.33
C ALA A 267 20.52 -9.14 -0.01
N TYR A 268 20.78 -7.84 -0.05
CA TYR A 268 20.61 -6.98 1.13
C TYR A 268 19.13 -6.77 1.50
N MET A 269 18.24 -6.68 0.51
CA MET A 269 16.79 -6.60 0.73
C MET A 269 16.28 -7.86 1.44
N ASP A 270 16.68 -9.05 0.98
CA ASP A 270 16.35 -10.32 1.65
C ASP A 270 16.88 -10.37 3.09
N LYS A 271 18.11 -9.88 3.32
CA LYS A 271 18.69 -9.76 4.67
C LYS A 271 17.86 -8.85 5.57
N MET A 272 17.44 -7.67 5.11
CA MET A 272 16.62 -6.74 5.90
C MET A 272 15.26 -7.35 6.27
N VAL A 273 14.61 -8.05 5.34
CA VAL A 273 13.38 -8.80 5.62
C VAL A 273 13.66 -9.90 6.64
N GLY A 274 14.76 -10.63 6.46
CA GLY A 274 15.21 -11.69 7.35
C GLY A 274 15.35 -11.25 8.80
N GLN A 275 15.94 -10.08 9.04
CA GLN A 275 16.13 -9.51 10.38
C GLN A 275 14.80 -9.21 11.09
N VAL A 276 13.78 -8.73 10.36
CA VAL A 276 12.44 -8.53 10.91
C VAL A 276 11.82 -9.87 11.31
N LEU A 277 11.93 -10.89 10.45
CA LEU A 277 11.45 -12.24 10.74
C LEU A 277 12.17 -12.86 11.96
N ASP A 278 13.49 -12.71 12.04
CA ASP A 278 14.29 -13.20 13.17
C ASP A 278 13.90 -12.50 14.47
N LYS A 279 13.67 -11.18 14.44
CA LYS A 279 13.25 -10.43 15.64
C LYS A 279 11.88 -10.86 16.14
N LEU A 280 10.93 -11.16 15.24
CA LEU A 280 9.63 -11.74 15.63
C LEU A 280 9.79 -13.12 16.29
N GLU A 281 10.73 -13.94 15.83
CA GLU A 281 11.05 -15.24 16.45
C GLU A 281 11.72 -15.05 17.82
N GLU A 282 12.71 -14.17 17.92
CA GLU A 282 13.43 -13.82 19.16
C GLU A 282 12.47 -13.34 20.26
N LEU A 283 11.52 -12.47 19.90
CA LEU A 283 10.53 -11.92 20.84
C LEU A 283 9.38 -12.90 21.15
N GLY A 284 9.35 -14.08 20.52
CA GLY A 284 8.25 -15.04 20.68
C GLY A 284 6.93 -14.61 20.04
N LEU A 285 6.94 -13.61 19.16
CA LEU A 285 5.77 -13.01 18.51
C LEU A 285 5.39 -13.68 17.19
N ALA A 286 6.29 -14.49 16.60
CA ALA A 286 6.11 -15.08 15.28
C ALA A 286 4.81 -15.89 15.09
N LYS A 287 4.29 -16.53 16.14
CA LYS A 287 3.03 -17.30 16.07
C LYS A 287 1.77 -16.44 16.14
N ASN A 288 1.87 -15.19 16.56
CA ASN A 288 0.75 -14.25 16.70
C ASN A 288 0.97 -13.00 15.83
N THR A 289 1.65 -13.15 14.70
CA THR A 289 1.92 -12.04 13.77
C THR A 289 1.61 -12.47 12.35
N LEU A 290 0.70 -11.75 11.69
CA LEU A 290 0.53 -11.82 10.25
C LEU A 290 1.67 -11.04 9.60
N VAL A 291 2.46 -11.71 8.76
CA VAL A 291 3.48 -11.08 7.93
C VAL A 291 3.02 -11.08 6.49
N VAL A 292 3.06 -9.90 5.85
CA VAL A 292 2.78 -9.71 4.42
C VAL A 292 4.02 -9.10 3.77
N VAL A 293 4.44 -9.65 2.63
CA VAL A 293 5.50 -9.07 1.77
C VAL A 293 4.93 -8.86 0.38
N MET A 294 4.98 -7.63 -0.13
CA MET A 294 4.49 -7.28 -1.47
C MET A 294 5.47 -6.33 -2.20
N GLY A 295 5.49 -6.31 -3.53
CA GLY A 295 6.15 -5.23 -4.30
C GLY A 295 5.19 -4.07 -4.63
N ASP A 296 5.71 -2.85 -4.81
CA ASP A 296 4.88 -1.68 -5.14
C ASP A 296 4.69 -1.42 -6.63
N ASN A 297 5.60 -1.91 -7.47
CA ASN A 297 5.51 -1.95 -8.92
C ASN A 297 6.59 -2.88 -9.48
N GLY A 298 6.54 -3.16 -10.77
CA GLY A 298 7.54 -3.99 -11.43
C GLY A 298 8.96 -3.42 -11.37
N THR A 299 9.94 -4.29 -11.62
CA THR A 299 11.36 -3.93 -11.70
C THR A 299 11.59 -2.89 -12.79
N LYS A 300 12.59 -2.03 -12.56
CA LYS A 300 12.96 -0.98 -13.52
C LYS A 300 13.32 -1.55 -14.89
N GLU A 301 13.00 -0.81 -15.96
CA GLU A 301 13.14 -1.23 -17.36
C GLU A 301 14.58 -1.48 -17.84
N CYS A 302 15.57 -1.08 -17.05
CA CYS A 302 16.98 -1.32 -17.31
C CYS A 302 17.46 -2.73 -16.87
N PHE A 303 16.56 -3.57 -16.35
CA PHE A 303 16.85 -4.91 -15.87
C PHE A 303 15.92 -5.98 -16.47
N ALA A 304 16.44 -7.20 -16.56
CA ALA A 304 15.71 -8.39 -16.99
C ALA A 304 16.02 -9.56 -16.04
N HIS A 305 14.97 -10.18 -15.51
CA HIS A 305 15.09 -11.42 -14.74
C HIS A 305 15.19 -12.61 -15.69
N VAL A 306 16.06 -13.57 -15.37
CA VAL A 306 16.33 -14.73 -16.23
C VAL A 306 15.87 -15.98 -15.49
N LEU A 307 14.97 -16.72 -16.14
CA LEU A 307 14.41 -17.97 -15.65
C LEU A 307 15.35 -19.15 -15.89
N PRO A 308 15.13 -20.30 -15.22
CA PRO A 308 15.99 -21.48 -15.36
C PRO A 308 16.06 -22.05 -16.78
N ASP A 309 15.03 -21.81 -17.60
CA ASP A 309 14.99 -22.21 -19.02
C ASP A 309 15.72 -21.22 -19.94
N GLY A 310 16.26 -20.13 -19.40
CA GLY A 310 16.96 -19.07 -20.11
C GLY A 310 16.05 -17.99 -20.71
N SER A 311 14.74 -18.05 -20.49
CA SER A 311 13.83 -16.98 -20.91
C SER A 311 14.02 -15.72 -20.05
N GLU A 312 13.84 -14.55 -20.66
CA GLU A 312 14.00 -13.26 -20.00
C GLU A 312 12.64 -12.61 -19.73
N PHE A 313 12.45 -12.16 -18.50
CA PHE A 313 11.33 -11.32 -18.10
C PHE A 313 11.80 -9.88 -17.90
N LEU A 314 11.40 -9.00 -18.82
CA LEU A 314 11.81 -7.60 -18.82
C LEU A 314 11.09 -6.80 -17.73
N GLY A 315 11.84 -6.01 -16.96
CA GLY A 315 11.26 -4.96 -16.13
C GLY A 315 10.56 -3.90 -16.99
N ASP A 316 9.50 -3.29 -16.46
CA ASP A 316 8.79 -2.22 -17.16
C ASP A 316 8.17 -1.20 -16.19
N LYS A 317 8.90 -0.78 -15.14
CA LYS A 317 8.46 0.31 -14.26
C LYS A 317 7.93 1.51 -15.07
N GLY A 318 6.79 2.05 -14.62
CA GLY A 318 6.03 3.11 -15.28
C GLY A 318 5.26 2.66 -16.52
N GLY A 319 5.38 1.39 -16.93
CA GLY A 319 4.69 0.80 -18.07
C GLY A 319 3.54 -0.06 -17.61
N ASN A 320 2.45 -0.06 -18.38
CA ASN A 320 1.24 -0.77 -18.00
C ASN A 320 1.24 -2.23 -18.44
N LYS A 321 2.38 -2.82 -18.82
CA LYS A 321 2.48 -4.23 -19.24
C LYS A 321 2.80 -5.11 -18.03
N GLU A 322 2.86 -6.43 -18.22
CA GLU A 322 3.14 -7.39 -17.13
C GLU A 322 4.38 -7.01 -16.31
N GLY A 323 5.47 -6.64 -17.00
CA GLY A 323 6.74 -6.26 -16.38
C GLY A 323 6.70 -5.03 -15.47
N GLY A 324 5.65 -4.21 -15.56
CA GLY A 324 5.44 -3.04 -14.71
C GLY A 324 4.40 -3.24 -13.62
N LEU A 325 3.51 -4.23 -13.77
CA LEU A 325 2.35 -4.43 -12.88
C LEU A 325 2.50 -5.62 -11.95
N HIS A 326 3.16 -6.70 -12.38
CA HIS A 326 3.17 -7.98 -11.65
C HIS A 326 4.27 -8.02 -10.58
N VAL A 327 3.85 -8.05 -9.33
CA VAL A 327 4.68 -7.91 -8.13
C VAL A 327 4.64 -9.19 -7.27
N PRO A 328 5.64 -9.45 -6.42
CA PRO A 328 5.54 -10.55 -5.47
C PRO A 328 4.45 -10.23 -4.44
N LEU A 329 3.80 -11.27 -3.92
CA LEU A 329 2.90 -11.18 -2.77
C LEU A 329 2.94 -12.48 -1.97
N LEU A 330 3.41 -12.41 -0.74
CA LEU A 330 3.52 -13.54 0.18
C LEU A 330 2.88 -13.19 1.53
N LEU A 331 2.20 -14.16 2.13
CA LEU A 331 1.54 -14.01 3.42
C LEU A 331 1.89 -15.18 4.34
N ARG A 332 2.11 -14.90 5.63
CA ARG A 332 2.33 -15.92 6.67
C ARG A 332 1.57 -15.54 7.93
N ASP A 333 0.66 -16.40 8.37
CA ASP A 333 -0.02 -16.34 9.68
C ASP A 333 -0.10 -17.79 10.23
N PRO A 334 0.86 -18.20 11.09
CA PRO A 334 0.97 -19.58 11.54
C PRO A 334 -0.30 -20.07 12.23
N GLY A 335 -0.84 -21.19 11.76
CA GLY A 335 -2.09 -21.78 12.28
C GLY A 335 -3.36 -21.26 11.62
N LYS A 336 -3.28 -20.21 10.78
CA LYS A 336 -4.41 -19.74 9.96
C LYS A 336 -4.20 -19.93 8.46
N ILE A 337 -3.00 -19.65 7.96
CA ILE A 337 -2.62 -19.88 6.56
C ILE A 337 -1.91 -21.24 6.45
N PRO A 338 -2.35 -22.15 5.57
CA PRO A 338 -1.64 -23.41 5.33
C PRO A 338 -0.24 -23.15 4.76
N SER A 339 0.80 -23.71 5.40
CA SER A 339 2.19 -23.56 4.95
C SER A 339 2.44 -24.17 3.58
N GLY A 340 3.22 -23.48 2.76
CA GLY A 340 3.60 -23.88 1.40
C GLY A 340 2.45 -23.79 0.40
N SER A 341 1.38 -23.08 0.74
CA SER A 341 0.22 -22.96 -0.15
C SER A 341 0.48 -21.95 -1.27
N VAL A 342 -0.22 -22.14 -2.38
CA VAL A 342 -0.17 -21.27 -3.54
C VAL A 342 -1.57 -20.78 -3.83
N TYR A 343 -1.74 -19.47 -3.94
CA TYR A 343 -2.98 -18.87 -4.42
C TYR A 343 -2.81 -18.43 -5.87
N ASP A 344 -3.57 -19.05 -6.76
CA ASP A 344 -3.52 -18.80 -8.20
C ASP A 344 -4.60 -17.80 -8.66
N GLY A 345 -5.45 -17.27 -7.79
CA GLY A 345 -6.38 -16.19 -8.12
C GLY A 345 -5.66 -14.85 -8.32
N MET A 346 -6.23 -13.98 -9.16
CA MET A 346 -5.70 -12.62 -9.30
C MET A 346 -5.91 -11.84 -8.00
N VAL A 347 -4.91 -11.11 -7.53
CA VAL A 347 -4.97 -10.15 -6.42
C VAL A 347 -4.64 -8.77 -6.98
N ASN A 348 -5.47 -7.78 -6.68
CA ASN A 348 -5.16 -6.39 -6.93
C ASN A 348 -4.64 -5.74 -5.65
N LEU A 349 -3.72 -4.77 -5.75
CA LEU A 349 -3.20 -4.03 -4.60
C LEU A 349 -4.30 -3.45 -3.67
N THR A 350 -5.48 -3.09 -4.21
CA THR A 350 -6.60 -2.58 -3.40
C THR A 350 -7.19 -3.63 -2.45
N ASP A 351 -6.94 -4.92 -2.69
CA ASP A 351 -7.39 -6.04 -1.86
C ASP A 351 -6.67 -6.14 -0.54
N ILE A 352 -5.48 -5.55 -0.42
CA ILE A 352 -4.65 -5.67 0.76
C ILE A 352 -5.34 -5.06 1.97
N LEU A 353 -5.88 -3.84 1.87
CA LEU A 353 -6.58 -3.20 2.99
C LEU A 353 -7.73 -4.05 3.55
N PRO A 354 -8.74 -4.48 2.76
CA PRO A 354 -9.83 -5.30 3.29
C PRO A 354 -9.35 -6.69 3.72
N THR A 355 -8.30 -7.25 3.11
CA THR A 355 -7.72 -8.53 3.56
C THR A 355 -7.05 -8.41 4.93
N LEU A 356 -6.28 -7.33 5.17
CA LEU A 356 -5.69 -7.05 6.47
C LEU A 356 -6.78 -6.84 7.53
N CYS A 357 -7.82 -6.07 7.19
CA CYS A 357 -8.96 -5.83 8.07
C CYS A 357 -9.67 -7.14 8.45
N ASP A 358 -10.00 -7.98 7.48
CA ASP A 358 -10.62 -9.31 7.72
C ASP A 358 -9.71 -10.23 8.55
N ALA A 359 -8.39 -10.16 8.37
CA ALA A 359 -7.44 -11.00 9.09
C ALA A 359 -7.40 -10.71 10.60
N VAL A 360 -7.70 -9.47 10.98
CA VAL A 360 -7.65 -8.99 12.35
C VAL A 360 -9.01 -8.57 12.94
N GLY A 361 -10.09 -8.70 12.16
CA GLY A 361 -11.46 -8.41 12.60
C GLY A 361 -11.79 -6.92 12.69
N ILE A 362 -11.20 -6.08 11.83
CA ILE A 362 -11.52 -4.66 11.71
C ILE A 362 -12.61 -4.49 10.65
N GLU A 363 -13.67 -3.72 10.93
CA GLU A 363 -14.67 -3.35 9.93
C GLU A 363 -14.41 -1.92 9.42
N PRO A 364 -14.08 -1.74 8.13
CA PRO A 364 -13.91 -0.41 7.54
C PRO A 364 -15.23 0.37 7.53
N PRO A 365 -15.25 1.67 7.91
CA PRO A 365 -16.47 2.46 8.05
C PRO A 365 -17.24 2.64 6.72
N ASN A 366 -16.53 2.62 5.58
CA ASN A 366 -17.11 2.78 4.24
C ASN A 366 -16.81 1.57 3.35
N LYS A 367 -17.15 0.36 3.82
CA LYS A 367 -16.88 -0.91 3.10
C LYS A 367 -17.36 -0.89 1.65
N ASP A 368 -18.53 -0.30 1.38
CA ASP A 368 -19.11 -0.20 0.03
C ASP A 368 -18.38 0.79 -0.90
N ALA A 369 -17.48 1.62 -0.36
CA ALA A 369 -16.66 2.55 -1.14
C ALA A 369 -15.31 1.94 -1.56
N LEU A 370 -14.91 0.81 -0.96
CA LEU A 370 -13.68 0.11 -1.32
C LEU A 370 -13.82 -0.54 -2.70
N ASP A 371 -12.73 -0.52 -3.49
CA ASP A 371 -12.63 -1.32 -4.72
C ASP A 371 -11.97 -2.68 -4.46
N GLY A 372 -11.26 -2.79 -3.33
CA GLY A 372 -10.69 -4.03 -2.83
C GLY A 372 -11.75 -5.04 -2.39
N ILE A 373 -11.45 -6.30 -2.60
CA ILE A 373 -12.22 -7.48 -2.19
C ILE A 373 -11.26 -8.35 -1.39
N SER A 374 -11.58 -8.58 -0.11
CA SER A 374 -10.74 -9.44 0.73
C SER A 374 -10.62 -10.84 0.13
N PHE A 375 -9.39 -11.35 0.11
CA PHE A 375 -9.09 -12.75 -0.23
C PHE A 375 -8.68 -13.58 1.00
N TRP A 376 -8.89 -13.05 2.21
CA TRP A 376 -8.58 -13.74 3.46
C TRP A 376 -9.24 -15.13 3.58
N PRO A 377 -10.50 -15.32 3.14
CA PRO A 377 -11.11 -16.65 3.11
C PRO A 377 -10.34 -17.65 2.23
N GLN A 378 -9.79 -17.21 1.10
CA GLN A 378 -8.96 -18.04 0.22
C GLN A 378 -7.61 -18.32 0.87
N ALA A 379 -6.96 -17.30 1.45
CA ALA A 379 -5.67 -17.42 2.12
C ALA A 379 -5.70 -18.44 3.28
N THR A 380 -6.81 -18.50 4.00
CA THR A 380 -7.01 -19.43 5.14
C THR A 380 -7.62 -20.78 4.74
N GLY A 381 -7.84 -21.03 3.43
CA GLY A 381 -8.45 -22.26 2.94
C GLY A 381 -9.95 -22.42 3.27
N LYS A 382 -10.60 -21.37 3.77
CA LYS A 382 -12.04 -21.34 4.10
C LYS A 382 -12.93 -21.17 2.87
N ALA A 383 -12.39 -20.63 1.79
CA ALA A 383 -13.06 -20.51 0.49
C ALA A 383 -12.17 -21.05 -0.63
N LYS A 384 -12.80 -21.54 -1.71
CA LYS A 384 -12.11 -22.01 -2.92
C LYS A 384 -12.43 -21.09 -4.09
N GLY A 385 -11.53 -21.05 -5.07
CA GLY A 385 -11.67 -20.29 -6.30
C GLY A 385 -11.32 -18.80 -6.17
N ASP A 386 -11.46 -18.08 -7.28
CA ASP A 386 -11.04 -16.69 -7.39
C ASP A 386 -12.01 -15.75 -6.65
N HIS A 387 -11.46 -14.85 -5.83
CA HIS A 387 -12.25 -13.81 -5.16
C HIS A 387 -12.64 -12.67 -6.12
N ARG A 388 -11.91 -12.51 -7.23
CA ARG A 388 -12.17 -11.52 -8.28
C ARG A 388 -12.04 -12.13 -9.66
N LYS A 389 -12.82 -11.60 -10.61
CA LYS A 389 -12.85 -12.06 -12.01
C LYS A 389 -12.01 -11.20 -12.96
N PHE A 390 -11.73 -9.96 -12.57
CA PHE A 390 -10.99 -9.00 -13.37
C PHE A 390 -10.30 -7.98 -12.47
N ILE A 391 -9.37 -7.23 -13.05
CA ILE A 391 -8.78 -6.03 -12.47
C ILE A 391 -9.11 -4.86 -13.38
N TYR A 392 -9.59 -3.76 -12.80
CA TYR A 392 -9.77 -2.47 -13.46
C TYR A 392 -8.72 -1.49 -12.94
N THR A 393 -8.16 -0.69 -13.84
CA THR A 393 -7.12 0.28 -13.52
C THR A 393 -7.42 1.60 -14.21
N TRP A 394 -7.49 2.68 -13.43
CA TRP A 394 -7.34 4.06 -13.88
C TRP A 394 -5.96 4.55 -13.46
N TYR A 395 -5.13 4.98 -14.41
CA TYR A 395 -3.75 5.38 -14.14
C TYR A 395 -3.40 6.69 -14.86
N ASN A 396 -2.84 7.64 -14.13
CA ASN A 396 -2.39 8.93 -14.68
C ASN A 396 -0.94 9.28 -14.31
N GLY A 397 -0.14 8.28 -13.94
CA GLY A 397 1.24 8.47 -13.49
C GLY A 397 1.34 9.52 -12.38
N ASN A 398 2.31 10.43 -12.52
CA ASN A 398 2.53 11.54 -11.59
C ASN A 398 1.86 12.86 -12.05
N ASN A 399 0.99 12.81 -13.06
CA ASN A 399 0.28 14.00 -13.55
C ASN A 399 -0.79 14.45 -12.55
N LYS A 400 -1.38 15.61 -12.80
CA LYS A 400 -2.57 16.06 -12.07
C LYS A 400 -3.78 15.26 -12.54
N SER A 401 -4.71 14.95 -11.65
CA SER A 401 -5.95 14.23 -11.97
C SER A 401 -6.83 14.99 -12.94
N SER A 402 -6.68 16.32 -13.04
CA SER A 402 -7.34 17.17 -14.01
C SER A 402 -6.73 17.09 -15.42
N ASP A 403 -5.54 16.52 -15.57
CA ASP A 403 -4.91 16.27 -16.87
C ASP A 403 -5.39 14.91 -17.41
N LEU A 404 -6.51 14.95 -18.13
CA LEU A 404 -7.17 13.76 -18.66
C LEU A 404 -6.49 13.21 -19.92
N ASP A 405 -5.63 13.99 -20.58
CA ASP A 405 -4.98 13.58 -21.85
C ASP A 405 -4.00 12.42 -21.66
N ASN A 406 -3.50 12.22 -20.43
CA ASN A 406 -2.52 11.21 -20.07
C ASN A 406 -3.13 10.01 -19.33
N VAL A 407 -4.44 10.01 -19.12
CA VAL A 407 -5.13 8.92 -18.43
C VAL A 407 -5.11 7.67 -19.29
N ILE A 408 -4.72 6.56 -18.66
CA ILE A 408 -4.77 5.23 -19.23
C ILE A 408 -5.74 4.41 -18.38
N GLU A 409 -6.81 3.96 -19.01
CA GLU A 409 -7.78 3.05 -18.40
C GLU A 409 -7.74 1.70 -19.08
N TYR A 410 -7.79 0.64 -18.28
CA TYR A 410 -7.87 -0.73 -18.78
C TYR A 410 -8.52 -1.68 -17.77
N ALA A 411 -9.03 -2.79 -18.31
CA ALA A 411 -9.45 -3.93 -17.54
C ALA A 411 -8.80 -5.20 -18.08
N PHE A 412 -8.46 -6.15 -17.21
CA PHE A 412 -7.85 -7.41 -17.62
C PHE A 412 -8.23 -8.61 -16.75
N THR A 413 -8.10 -9.79 -17.36
CA THR A 413 -8.03 -11.11 -16.72
C THR A 413 -6.62 -11.68 -16.92
N LYS A 414 -6.36 -12.90 -16.43
CA LYS A 414 -5.08 -13.58 -16.68
C LYS A 414 -4.79 -13.77 -18.16
N GLU A 415 -5.83 -13.88 -18.98
CA GLU A 415 -5.74 -14.23 -20.40
C GLU A 415 -5.86 -13.01 -21.32
N PHE A 416 -6.64 -11.99 -20.95
CA PHE A 416 -6.99 -10.91 -21.86
C PHE A 416 -6.93 -9.54 -21.21
N LYS A 417 -6.59 -8.54 -22.01
CA LYS A 417 -6.55 -7.15 -21.57
C LYS A 417 -7.16 -6.21 -22.59
N ARG A 418 -7.99 -5.29 -22.11
CA ARG A 418 -8.62 -4.25 -22.92
C ARG A 418 -8.30 -2.87 -22.35
N TYR A 419 -7.70 -2.02 -23.16
CA TYR A 419 -7.57 -0.59 -22.90
C TYR A 419 -8.80 0.16 -23.41
N ALA A 420 -9.24 1.17 -22.66
CA ALA A 420 -10.27 2.10 -23.09
C ALA A 420 -9.82 2.89 -24.34
N PRO A 421 -10.79 3.45 -25.10
CA PRO A 421 -10.50 4.44 -26.14
C PRO A 421 -9.62 5.58 -25.63
N SER A 422 -8.70 6.03 -26.48
CA SER A 422 -7.83 7.20 -26.21
C SER A 422 -7.58 7.99 -27.49
N THR A 423 -6.98 9.16 -27.38
CA THR A 423 -6.59 9.99 -28.53
C THR A 423 -5.67 9.25 -29.51
N LEU A 424 -4.78 8.38 -29.02
CA LEU A 424 -3.87 7.60 -29.88
C LEU A 424 -4.58 6.39 -30.53
N TYR A 425 -5.55 5.81 -29.81
CA TYR A 425 -6.29 4.62 -30.22
C TYR A 425 -7.78 4.82 -29.96
N PRO A 426 -8.52 5.45 -30.90
CA PRO A 426 -9.93 5.79 -30.69
C PRO A 426 -10.87 4.59 -30.48
N GLN A 427 -10.45 3.38 -30.85
CA GLN A 427 -11.22 2.14 -30.62
C GLN A 427 -10.76 1.38 -29.36
N GLY A 428 -9.81 1.92 -28.62
CA GLY A 428 -9.09 1.22 -27.56
C GLY A 428 -8.08 0.22 -28.15
N ARG A 429 -7.56 -0.66 -27.28
CA ARG A 429 -6.60 -1.71 -27.65
C ARG A 429 -6.95 -3.02 -26.94
N PHE A 430 -6.64 -4.15 -27.56
CA PHE A 430 -6.96 -5.47 -27.01
C PHE A 430 -5.84 -6.49 -27.23
N PHE A 431 -5.52 -7.27 -26.20
CA PHE A 431 -4.39 -8.20 -26.19
C PHE A 431 -4.78 -9.55 -25.59
N ASP A 432 -4.17 -10.61 -26.11
CA ASP A 432 -4.22 -11.99 -25.60
C ASP A 432 -2.89 -12.28 -24.88
N LEU A 433 -2.91 -12.16 -23.56
CA LEU A 433 -1.73 -12.22 -22.70
C LEU A 433 -1.08 -13.60 -22.65
N ARG A 434 -1.81 -14.65 -23.06
CA ARG A 434 -1.31 -16.03 -23.13
C ARG A 434 -0.21 -16.19 -24.18
N THR A 435 -0.27 -15.37 -25.24
CA THR A 435 0.68 -15.40 -26.36
C THR A 435 1.46 -14.10 -26.53
N ASP A 436 1.01 -13.02 -25.90
CA ASP A 436 1.57 -11.67 -26.05
C ASP A 436 1.61 -10.93 -24.70
N LEU A 437 2.37 -11.49 -23.75
CA LEU A 437 2.49 -10.98 -22.39
C LEU A 437 3.04 -9.54 -22.34
N PHE A 438 3.90 -9.18 -23.31
CA PHE A 438 4.51 -7.86 -23.43
C PHE A 438 3.75 -6.92 -24.38
N GLU A 439 2.56 -7.29 -24.83
CA GLU A 439 1.65 -6.43 -25.60
C GLU A 439 2.31 -5.81 -26.86
N GLU A 440 2.95 -6.65 -27.67
CA GLU A 440 3.71 -6.26 -28.86
C GLU A 440 2.96 -6.51 -30.18
N VAL A 441 1.79 -7.16 -30.15
CA VAL A 441 0.99 -7.40 -31.35
C VAL A 441 0.31 -6.12 -31.87
N GLY A 442 0.21 -5.97 -33.19
CA GLY A 442 -0.54 -4.91 -33.84
C GLY A 442 0.14 -4.35 -35.08
N ALA A 443 -0.66 -3.90 -36.05
CA ALA A 443 -0.16 -3.31 -37.30
C ALA A 443 0.43 -1.90 -37.13
N GLU A 444 -0.03 -1.17 -36.10
CA GLU A 444 0.44 0.18 -35.81
C GLU A 444 1.13 0.26 -34.45
N LYS A 445 2.21 1.04 -34.38
CA LYS A 445 2.91 1.38 -33.14
C LYS A 445 3.01 2.90 -33.02
N LYS A 446 2.45 3.48 -31.97
CA LYS A 446 2.44 4.93 -31.73
C LYS A 446 3.23 5.29 -30.49
N LYS A 447 3.96 6.40 -30.57
CA LYS A 447 4.75 6.93 -29.46
C LYS A 447 3.83 7.71 -28.52
N VAL A 448 3.94 7.46 -27.22
CA VAL A 448 3.17 8.19 -26.20
C VAL A 448 3.79 9.57 -26.01
N PRO A 449 3.03 10.66 -26.17
CA PRO A 449 3.52 12.00 -25.86
C PRO A 449 3.85 12.12 -24.36
N LYS A 450 4.92 12.86 -24.03
CA LYS A 450 5.25 13.38 -22.69
C LYS A 450 5.74 12.42 -21.60
N VAL A 451 5.63 11.09 -21.71
CA VAL A 451 5.97 10.17 -20.60
C VAL A 451 6.91 9.02 -21.03
N TRP A 452 8.12 8.98 -20.46
CA TRP A 452 9.14 7.91 -20.55
C TRP A 452 9.51 7.36 -21.95
N ASN A 453 9.21 8.10 -23.03
CA ASN A 453 9.55 7.71 -24.40
C ASN A 453 8.98 6.32 -24.82
N LYS A 454 7.85 5.90 -24.22
CA LYS A 454 7.27 4.57 -24.46
C LYS A 454 6.46 4.51 -25.76
N TRP A 455 6.38 3.32 -26.32
CA TRP A 455 5.60 3.03 -27.52
C TRP A 455 4.48 2.06 -27.20
N HIS A 456 3.31 2.34 -27.72
CA HIS A 456 2.13 1.51 -27.62
C HIS A 456 1.87 0.82 -28.95
N HIS A 457 1.54 -0.46 -28.92
CA HIS A 457 1.08 -1.22 -30.08
C HIS A 457 -0.45 -1.16 -30.16
N SER A 458 -1.02 -1.31 -31.36
CA SER A 458 -2.48 -1.25 -31.57
C SER A 458 -3.25 -2.41 -30.95
N GLY A 459 -2.60 -3.55 -30.70
CA GLY A 459 -3.26 -4.79 -30.31
C GLY A 459 -3.93 -5.49 -31.48
N LEU A 460 -4.71 -6.53 -31.15
CA LEU A 460 -5.44 -7.36 -32.10
C LEU A 460 -6.52 -6.57 -32.85
N GLU A 461 -6.72 -6.90 -34.12
CA GLU A 461 -7.79 -6.30 -34.93
C GLU A 461 -9.17 -6.82 -34.49
N VAL A 462 -10.06 -5.91 -34.06
CA VAL A 462 -11.36 -6.25 -33.45
C VAL A 462 -12.27 -7.04 -34.40
N ASN A 463 -12.17 -6.83 -35.71
CA ASN A 463 -12.95 -7.54 -36.74
C ASN A 463 -12.39 -8.92 -37.10
N LYS A 464 -11.22 -9.30 -36.58
CA LYS A 464 -10.57 -10.61 -36.79
C LYS A 464 -10.48 -11.46 -35.53
N LEU A 465 -11.11 -11.03 -34.43
CA LEU A 465 -11.09 -11.76 -33.16
C LEU A 465 -11.78 -13.13 -33.30
N THR A 466 -11.20 -14.13 -32.64
CA THR A 466 -11.90 -15.42 -32.43
C THR A 466 -13.15 -15.21 -31.58
N ALA A 467 -14.04 -16.21 -31.54
CA ALA A 467 -15.25 -16.13 -30.71
C ALA A 467 -14.95 -15.96 -29.21
N GLU A 468 -13.86 -16.56 -28.71
CA GLU A 468 -13.40 -16.38 -27.32
C GLU A 468 -12.90 -14.96 -27.08
N GLN A 469 -11.99 -14.49 -27.92
CA GLN A 469 -11.44 -13.13 -27.86
C GLN A 469 -12.53 -12.06 -27.95
N LYS A 470 -13.53 -12.25 -28.82
CA LYS A 470 -14.65 -11.32 -28.95
C LYS A 470 -15.48 -11.25 -27.66
N ARG A 471 -15.79 -12.39 -27.02
CA ARG A 471 -16.49 -12.41 -25.72
C ARG A 471 -15.68 -11.70 -24.64
N ALA A 472 -14.37 -11.92 -24.58
CA ALA A 472 -13.48 -11.26 -23.63
C ALA A 472 -13.41 -9.74 -23.88
N TYR A 473 -13.24 -9.32 -25.15
CA TYR A 473 -13.27 -7.92 -25.56
C TYR A 473 -14.56 -7.25 -25.10
N ASP A 474 -15.73 -7.80 -25.42
CA ASP A 474 -17.02 -7.22 -25.05
C ASP A 474 -17.24 -7.21 -23.53
N GLY A 475 -16.83 -8.29 -22.84
CA GLY A 475 -16.93 -8.39 -21.38
C GLY A 475 -16.09 -7.35 -20.64
N LEU A 476 -14.82 -7.19 -21.01
CA LEU A 476 -13.94 -6.16 -20.45
C LEU A 476 -14.39 -4.74 -20.82
N GLY A 477 -15.06 -4.57 -21.97
CA GLY A 477 -15.70 -3.30 -22.33
C GLY A 477 -16.77 -2.88 -21.33
N LYS A 478 -17.65 -3.81 -20.96
CA LYS A 478 -18.69 -3.55 -19.93
C LYS A 478 -18.10 -3.22 -18.57
N VAL A 479 -16.93 -3.79 -18.23
CA VAL A 479 -16.20 -3.43 -17.00
C VAL A 479 -15.77 -1.96 -17.05
N LEU A 480 -15.16 -1.53 -18.16
CA LEU A 480 -14.72 -0.14 -18.37
C LEU A 480 -15.91 0.81 -18.30
N GLU A 481 -17.01 0.51 -19.00
CA GLU A 481 -18.24 1.32 -18.99
C GLU A 481 -18.81 1.46 -17.58
N LYS A 482 -18.86 0.37 -16.81
CA LYS A 482 -19.38 0.36 -15.43
C LYS A 482 -18.47 1.15 -14.47
N LYS A 483 -17.17 1.24 -14.75
CA LYS A 483 -16.18 1.93 -13.91
C LYS A 483 -15.92 3.38 -14.33
N ALA A 484 -16.65 3.88 -15.33
CA ALA A 484 -16.57 5.26 -15.77
C ALA A 484 -16.90 6.23 -14.63
N TYR A 485 -16.26 7.40 -14.67
CA TYR A 485 -16.42 8.44 -13.66
C TYR A 485 -17.87 8.96 -13.57
N VAL A 486 -18.39 9.02 -12.35
CA VAL A 486 -19.70 9.59 -11.99
C VAL A 486 -19.48 10.67 -10.93
N PRO A 487 -19.83 11.94 -11.20
CA PRO A 487 -19.60 13.03 -10.27
C PRO A 487 -20.58 12.99 -9.09
N VAL A 488 -20.12 13.49 -7.94
CA VAL A 488 -21.00 13.80 -6.80
C VAL A 488 -21.95 14.94 -7.19
N GLN A 489 -23.21 14.82 -6.78
CA GLN A 489 -24.27 15.80 -7.02
C GLN A 489 -24.83 16.41 -5.74
N ARG A 490 -24.76 15.66 -4.62
CA ARG A 490 -25.27 16.10 -3.32
C ARG A 490 -24.65 15.31 -2.18
N LEU A 491 -24.47 15.97 -1.03
CA LEU A 491 -24.20 15.34 0.26
C LEU A 491 -25.41 15.44 1.19
N GLU A 492 -25.46 14.54 2.17
CA GLU A 492 -26.45 14.57 3.25
C GLU A 492 -25.78 14.09 4.54
N VAL A 493 -25.54 15.01 5.46
CA VAL A 493 -25.04 14.70 6.79
C VAL A 493 -26.18 14.11 7.61
N VAL A 494 -26.09 12.82 7.86
CA VAL A 494 -27.06 12.05 8.63
C VAL A 494 -26.72 12.17 10.11
N LYS A 495 -27.71 12.60 10.90
CA LYS A 495 -27.54 12.87 12.32
C LYS A 495 -27.47 11.60 13.15
N GLY A 496 -26.48 11.53 14.05
CA GLY A 496 -26.57 10.75 15.29
C GLY A 496 -27.47 11.42 16.35
N GLU A 497 -27.46 10.92 17.60
CA GLU A 497 -28.20 11.53 18.71
C GLU A 497 -27.66 12.94 19.05
N VAL A 498 -28.49 13.97 18.84
CA VAL A 498 -28.24 15.37 19.23
C VAL A 498 -29.46 15.89 20.01
N PRO A 499 -29.29 16.74 21.06
CA PRO A 499 -28.12 17.53 21.45
C PRO A 499 -27.01 16.75 22.17
N LEU A 500 -25.77 17.23 22.07
CA LEU A 500 -24.60 16.60 22.69
C LEU A 500 -24.24 17.32 24.02
N ARG A 501 -23.66 16.62 24.99
CA ARG A 501 -23.11 17.21 26.23
C ARG A 501 -21.60 17.38 26.11
N ALA A 502 -21.05 18.37 26.80
CA ALA A 502 -19.60 18.51 26.92
C ALA A 502 -18.97 17.21 27.47
N GLY A 503 -17.84 16.79 26.90
CA GLY A 503 -17.16 15.52 27.21
C GLY A 503 -17.80 14.29 26.57
N LYS A 504 -18.79 14.43 25.69
CA LYS A 504 -19.35 13.34 24.89
C LYS A 504 -18.93 13.45 23.43
N SER A 505 -18.96 12.30 22.77
CA SER A 505 -18.69 12.18 21.34
C SER A 505 -19.84 11.48 20.63
N VAL A 506 -20.03 11.81 19.36
CA VAL A 506 -21.02 11.18 18.48
C VAL A 506 -20.43 11.08 17.08
N GLU A 507 -20.65 9.96 16.41
CA GLU A 507 -20.26 9.77 15.02
C GLU A 507 -21.40 10.24 14.10
N LEU A 508 -21.04 11.06 13.11
CA LEU A 508 -21.91 11.43 12.00
C LEU A 508 -21.67 10.49 10.82
N ASP A 509 -22.73 10.27 10.05
CA ASP A 509 -22.62 9.64 8.73
C ASP A 509 -22.86 10.71 7.64
N CYS A 510 -22.31 10.49 6.45
CA CYS A 510 -22.52 11.35 5.29
C CYS A 510 -22.87 10.51 4.07
N ARG A 511 -24.10 10.66 3.58
CA ARG A 511 -24.55 10.01 2.35
C ARG A 511 -24.15 10.84 1.15
N VAL A 512 -23.48 10.18 0.20
CA VAL A 512 -23.05 10.76 -1.07
C VAL A 512 -24.02 10.35 -2.17
N TYR A 513 -24.52 11.30 -2.95
CA TYR A 513 -25.44 11.06 -4.07
C TYR A 513 -24.85 11.51 -5.41
N PRO A 514 -25.07 10.73 -6.49
CA PRO A 514 -25.74 9.42 -6.48
C PRO A 514 -24.89 8.36 -5.75
N ALA A 515 -25.49 7.23 -5.35
CA ALA A 515 -24.81 6.24 -4.52
C ALA A 515 -23.59 5.61 -5.23
N GLU A 516 -23.63 5.58 -6.56
CA GLU A 516 -22.58 5.15 -7.47
C GLU A 516 -21.55 6.23 -7.83
N ALA A 517 -21.60 7.41 -7.19
CA ALA A 517 -20.58 8.43 -7.38
C ALA A 517 -19.17 7.85 -7.18
N THR A 518 -18.21 8.33 -7.97
CA THR A 518 -16.87 7.76 -8.00
C THR A 518 -16.02 8.24 -6.82
N ARG A 519 -15.99 9.56 -6.57
CA ARG A 519 -15.17 10.19 -5.53
C ARG A 519 -15.99 10.47 -4.28
N ARG A 520 -16.27 9.41 -3.50
CA ARG A 520 -17.17 9.43 -2.33
C ARG A 520 -16.51 9.91 -1.03
N GLY A 521 -15.24 10.33 -1.06
CA GLY A 521 -14.57 10.90 0.10
C GLY A 521 -15.26 12.19 0.56
N VAL A 522 -15.14 12.50 1.84
CA VAL A 522 -15.65 13.75 2.43
C VAL A 522 -14.57 14.40 3.29
N ILE A 523 -14.62 15.72 3.37
CA ILE A 523 -13.77 16.52 4.25
C ILE A 523 -14.67 17.11 5.33
N TRP A 524 -14.38 16.81 6.59
CA TRP A 524 -15.15 17.31 7.73
C TRP A 524 -14.53 18.57 8.31
N GLU A 525 -15.37 19.55 8.63
CA GLU A 525 -14.95 20.80 9.27
C GLU A 525 -15.90 21.18 10.41
N SER A 526 -15.33 21.76 11.46
CA SER A 526 -16.05 22.41 12.55
C SER A 526 -15.88 23.93 12.46
N SER A 527 -16.98 24.66 12.54
CA SER A 527 -16.96 26.14 12.53
C SER A 527 -16.26 26.74 13.76
N ASP A 528 -16.15 25.99 14.86
CA ASP A 528 -15.43 26.38 16.08
C ASP A 528 -14.90 25.13 16.81
N PRO A 529 -13.66 24.69 16.47
CA PRO A 529 -13.00 23.56 17.12
C PRO A 529 -12.84 23.72 18.64
N SER A 530 -12.91 24.94 19.18
CA SER A 530 -12.84 25.17 20.62
C SER A 530 -14.14 24.78 21.35
N ILE A 531 -15.26 24.64 20.63
CA ILE A 531 -16.55 24.16 21.12
C ILE A 531 -16.67 22.64 20.89
N ALA A 532 -16.41 22.19 19.68
CA ALA A 532 -16.34 20.77 19.34
C ALA A 532 -15.43 20.56 18.13
N THR A 533 -14.61 19.51 18.14
CA THR A 533 -13.85 19.05 16.97
C THR A 533 -14.62 17.98 16.22
N VAL A 534 -14.30 17.77 14.95
CA VAL A 534 -14.75 16.63 14.14
C VAL A 534 -13.52 16.03 13.47
N ASP A 535 -13.38 14.71 13.50
CA ASP A 535 -12.28 14.02 12.83
C ASP A 535 -12.67 13.54 11.42
N LYS A 536 -11.72 12.94 10.70
CA LYS A 536 -11.95 12.41 9.34
C LYS A 536 -12.99 11.28 9.28
N PHE A 537 -13.31 10.64 10.40
CA PHE A 537 -14.34 9.61 10.50
C PHE A 537 -15.73 10.20 10.75
N GLY A 538 -15.84 11.52 10.92
CA GLY A 538 -17.08 12.18 11.29
C GLY A 538 -17.37 12.09 12.79
N VAL A 539 -16.41 11.69 13.62
CA VAL A 539 -16.58 11.64 15.08
C VAL A 539 -16.39 13.04 15.65
N ILE A 540 -17.47 13.55 16.22
CA ILE A 540 -17.47 14.83 16.91
C ILE A 540 -17.05 14.61 18.36
N SER A 541 -16.14 15.43 18.87
CA SER A 541 -15.82 15.49 20.30
C SER A 541 -16.21 16.85 20.88
N ALA A 542 -17.19 16.87 21.78
CA ALA A 542 -17.67 18.09 22.41
C ALA A 542 -16.80 18.53 23.59
N HIS A 543 -16.31 19.77 23.55
CA HIS A 543 -15.40 20.30 24.56
C HIS A 543 -16.11 21.18 25.58
N LYS A 544 -16.99 22.08 25.13
CA LYS A 544 -17.69 23.03 26.03
C LYS A 544 -19.06 23.42 25.49
N LYS A 545 -19.90 23.95 26.38
CA LYS A 545 -21.23 24.48 26.05
C LYS A 545 -21.12 25.53 24.92
N GLY A 546 -21.96 25.39 23.89
CA GLY A 546 -21.95 26.30 22.75
C GLY A 546 -22.89 25.85 21.64
N ARG A 547 -22.76 26.47 20.48
CA ARG A 547 -23.36 26.02 19.22
C ARG A 547 -22.26 26.01 18.17
N VAL A 548 -22.17 24.93 17.42
CA VAL A 548 -21.18 24.75 16.37
C VAL A 548 -21.87 24.24 15.11
N GLU A 549 -21.36 24.63 13.95
CA GLU A 549 -21.76 24.06 12.67
C GLU A 549 -20.72 23.02 12.26
N ILE A 550 -21.17 21.83 11.91
CA ILE A 550 -20.33 20.77 11.35
C ILE A 550 -20.71 20.62 9.89
N THR A 551 -19.73 20.78 9.00
CA THR A 551 -19.91 20.75 7.55
C THR A 551 -19.13 19.57 6.97
N ALA A 552 -19.77 18.81 6.08
CA ALA A 552 -19.10 17.88 5.18
C ALA A 552 -18.97 18.52 3.80
N TYR A 553 -17.76 18.55 3.26
CA TYR A 553 -17.47 18.95 1.88
C TYR A 553 -17.17 17.72 1.02
N SER A 554 -17.67 17.72 -0.20
CA SER A 554 -17.42 16.64 -1.17
C SER A 554 -15.97 16.70 -1.63
N TRP A 555 -15.22 15.60 -1.46
CA TRP A 555 -13.83 15.52 -1.91
C TRP A 555 -13.70 15.77 -3.43
N ASP A 556 -14.73 15.39 -4.18
CA ASP A 556 -14.78 15.43 -5.64
C ASP A 556 -14.51 16.83 -6.22
N ASP A 557 -15.08 17.86 -5.58
CA ASP A 557 -15.06 19.26 -6.04
C ASP A 557 -14.48 20.24 -5.02
N ALA A 558 -14.27 19.81 -3.76
CA ALA A 558 -13.46 20.54 -2.81
C ALA A 558 -11.99 20.62 -3.24
N ILE A 559 -11.47 19.69 -4.05
CA ILE A 559 -10.07 19.69 -4.52
C ILE A 559 -9.08 19.84 -3.34
N PRO A 560 -8.94 18.80 -2.51
CA PRO A 560 -7.99 18.84 -1.40
C PRO A 560 -6.54 18.95 -1.88
N LEU A 561 -5.77 19.80 -1.20
CA LEU A 561 -4.39 20.18 -1.52
C LEU A 561 -3.47 19.92 -0.32
N ALA A 562 -2.64 18.89 -0.44
CA ALA A 562 -1.54 18.62 0.49
C ALA A 562 -0.17 18.78 -0.20
N ASP A 563 -0.01 19.86 -0.97
CA ASP A 563 1.18 20.20 -1.76
C ASP A 563 1.86 21.51 -1.31
N ARG A 564 1.73 21.85 -0.01
CA ARG A 564 2.24 23.10 0.62
C ARG A 564 1.59 24.40 0.14
N LYS A 565 0.35 24.34 -0.33
CA LYS A 565 -0.43 25.54 -0.74
C LYS A 565 -1.38 26.03 0.36
N SER A 566 -1.88 27.26 0.17
CA SER A 566 -3.04 27.82 0.85
C SER A 566 -4.19 27.99 -0.15
N ALA A 567 -5.47 27.72 0.14
CA ALA A 567 -6.08 26.95 1.24
C ALA A 567 -5.84 25.43 1.08
N GLU A 568 -6.14 24.66 2.12
CA GLU A 568 -5.93 23.19 2.15
C GLU A 568 -6.95 22.43 1.29
N TYR A 569 -8.08 23.05 1.00
CA TYR A 569 -9.11 22.60 0.05
C TYR A 569 -10.03 23.79 -0.25
N LYS A 570 -10.89 23.66 -1.25
CA LYS A 570 -11.94 24.61 -1.60
C LYS A 570 -13.22 24.31 -0.81
N THR A 571 -13.84 25.37 -0.30
CA THR A 571 -15.08 25.29 0.50
C THR A 571 -16.32 25.76 -0.28
N ASP A 572 -16.20 26.01 -1.59
CA ASP A 572 -17.29 26.46 -2.47
C ASP A 572 -17.98 25.32 -3.23
N GLY A 573 -17.56 24.08 -2.98
CA GLY A 573 -18.15 22.86 -3.55
C GLY A 573 -19.41 22.38 -2.83
N ILE A 574 -19.91 21.24 -3.30
CA ILE A 574 -21.05 20.51 -2.73
C ILE A 574 -20.75 20.22 -1.26
N SER A 575 -21.65 20.67 -0.40
CA SER A 575 -21.54 20.50 1.04
C SER A 575 -22.91 20.35 1.68
N ASP A 576 -22.91 19.81 2.88
CA ASP A 576 -24.07 19.83 3.77
C ASP A 576 -23.63 20.11 5.20
N THR A 577 -24.45 20.87 5.93
CA THR A 577 -24.09 21.44 7.23
C THR A 577 -25.18 21.17 8.25
N ILE A 578 -24.77 20.70 9.43
CA ILE A 578 -25.67 20.57 10.58
C ILE A 578 -25.25 21.48 11.72
N LYS A 579 -26.24 22.03 12.42
CA LYS A 579 -26.03 22.84 13.62
C LYS A 579 -26.20 21.96 14.86
N ILE A 580 -25.18 21.94 15.71
CA ILE A 580 -25.15 21.10 16.90
C ILE A 580 -25.08 21.96 18.16
N PRO A 581 -26.15 21.98 18.97
CA PRO A 581 -26.09 22.58 20.29
C PRO A 581 -25.35 21.66 21.27
N ILE A 582 -24.32 22.20 21.92
CA ILE A 582 -23.58 21.55 22.99
C ILE A 582 -24.09 22.06 24.34
N SER A 583 -24.63 21.15 25.13
CA SER A 583 -25.09 21.39 26.50
C SER A 583 -23.96 21.15 27.52
N ARG A 584 -24.17 21.58 28.77
CA ARG A 584 -23.20 21.39 29.85
C ARG A 584 -23.02 19.92 30.20
#